data_AF-A0A3M1ZSA6-F1
#
_entry.id   AF-A0A3M1ZSA6-F1
#
_cell.length_a   1.000
_cell.length_b   1.000
_cell.length_c   1.000
_cell.angle_alpha   90.00
_cell.angle_beta   90.00
_cell.angle_gamma   90.00
#
_symmetry.space_group_name_H-M   'P 1'
#
loop_
_entity.id
_entity.type
_entity.pdbx_description
1 polymer ?
#
loop_
_entity_poly.entity_id
_entity_poly.type
_entity_poly.pdbx_seq_one_letter_code
_entity_poly.pdbx_strand_id
1 'polypeptide(L)'
;MIPRPGRLLIVGFEGASVPPWLRAFARRWGLGGAILFRRNVPDAGTAARLVGEVKETLAEADPGSPALVFVDQEGGRVERLRDGVP
;
A
#
# COMPACT_ATOMS: atom_id res chain seq x y z
N MET A 1 -8.42 11.64 22.47
CA MET A 1 -7.85 11.12 21.20
C MET A 1 -8.92 10.25 20.55
N ILE A 2 -9.29 10.49 19.29
CA ILE A 2 -10.25 9.61 18.59
C ILE A 2 -9.50 8.31 18.26
N PRO A 3 -10.03 7.13 18.63
CA PRO A 3 -9.40 5.85 18.29
C PRO A 3 -9.20 5.72 16.78
N ARG A 4 -8.01 5.28 16.37
CA ARG A 4 -7.67 4.98 14.96
C ARG A 4 -7.46 3.47 14.77
N PRO A 5 -8.53 2.65 14.85
CA PRO A 5 -8.41 1.20 14.80
C PRO A 5 -7.83 0.68 13.49
N GLY A 6 -7.93 1.46 12.40
CA GLY A 6 -7.37 1.08 11.11
C GLY A 6 -5.84 0.97 11.11
N ARG A 7 -5.14 1.55 12.10
CA ARG A 7 -3.68 1.36 12.28
C ARG A 7 -3.28 -0.11 12.51
N LEU A 8 -4.22 -0.96 12.92
CA LEU A 8 -4.00 -2.40 13.13
C LEU A 8 -4.23 -3.22 11.84
N LEU A 9 -4.63 -2.57 10.75
CA LEU A 9 -4.99 -3.23 9.50
C LEU A 9 -3.91 -2.99 8.43
N ILE A 10 -3.66 -4.05 7.66
CA ILE A 10 -2.93 -4.01 6.40
C ILE A 10 -3.90 -4.48 5.32
N VAL A 11 -4.10 -3.66 4.29
CA VAL A 11 -5.17 -3.89 3.31
C VAL A 11 -4.59 -3.93 1.89
N GLY A 12 -5.03 -4.91 1.09
CA GLY A 12 -4.75 -4.95 -0.34
C GLY A 12 -5.81 -4.18 -1.14
N PHE A 13 -5.46 -3.76 -2.36
CA PHE A 13 -6.38 -3.07 -3.26
C PHE A 13 -6.18 -3.47 -4.72
N GLU A 14 -7.10 -3.06 -5.59
CA GLU A 14 -7.07 -3.32 -7.03
C GLU A 14 -6.40 -2.18 -7.80
N GLY A 15 -5.72 -2.52 -8.89
CA GLY A 15 -5.08 -1.56 -9.79
C GLY A 15 -3.73 -1.02 -9.32
N ALA A 16 -3.14 -0.16 -10.14
CA ALA A 16 -1.79 0.38 -9.97
C ALA A 16 -1.76 1.80 -9.37
N SER A 17 -2.85 2.24 -8.75
CA SER A 17 -2.95 3.54 -8.04
C SER A 17 -3.78 3.37 -6.78
N VAL A 18 -3.62 4.28 -5.82
CA VAL A 18 -4.36 4.25 -4.57
C VAL A 18 -5.82 4.61 -4.85
N PRO A 19 -6.78 3.69 -4.60
CA PRO A 19 -8.16 3.96 -4.94
C PRO A 19 -8.78 4.99 -3.97
N PRO A 20 -9.78 5.77 -4.40
CA PRO A 20 -10.41 6.80 -3.57
C PRO A 20 -10.94 6.29 -2.23
N TRP A 21 -11.45 5.06 -2.20
CA TRP A 21 -11.98 4.45 -0.98
C TRP A 21 -10.89 4.20 0.07
N LEU A 22 -9.67 3.84 -0.34
CA LEU A 22 -8.57 3.57 0.58
C LEU A 22 -8.08 4.86 1.23
N ARG A 23 -8.02 5.93 0.44
CA ARG A 23 -7.71 7.29 0.90
C ARG A 23 -8.79 7.81 1.87
N ALA A 24 -10.06 7.56 1.57
CA ALA A 24 -11.17 7.89 2.49
C ALA A 24 -11.11 7.06 3.79
N PHE A 25 -10.82 5.76 3.68
CA PHE A 25 -10.69 4.86 4.83
C PHE A 25 -9.55 5.31 5.76
N ALA A 26 -8.36 5.56 5.22
CA ALA A 26 -7.20 5.99 5.98
C ALA A 26 -7.46 7.32 6.70
N ARG A 27 -8.09 8.30 6.04
CA ARG A 27 -8.46 9.59 6.67
C ARG A 27 -9.44 9.41 7.82
N ARG A 28 -10.41 8.49 7.67
CA ARG A 28 -11.47 8.29 8.66
C ARG A 28 -11.02 7.45 9.86
N TRP A 29 -10.22 6.40 9.64
CA TRP A 29 -9.94 5.37 10.64
C TRP A 29 -8.45 5.18 10.95
N GLY A 30 -7.56 5.88 10.25
CA GLY A 30 -6.15 5.49 10.13
C GLY A 30 -5.98 4.25 9.26
N LEU A 31 -4.75 3.94 8.87
CA LEU A 31 -4.41 2.68 8.22
C LEU A 31 -2.94 2.35 8.49
N GLY A 32 -2.65 1.13 8.93
CA GLY A 32 -1.29 0.71 9.29
C GLY A 32 -0.39 0.46 8.08
N GLY A 33 -0.98 -0.01 6.98
CA GLY A 33 -0.25 -0.20 5.74
C GLY A 33 -1.08 -0.79 4.62
N ALA A 34 -0.43 -0.99 3.48
CA ALA A 34 -1.00 -1.71 2.35
C ALA A 34 -0.11 -2.89 1.95
N ILE A 35 -0.72 -3.95 1.45
CA ILE A 35 -0.01 -5.09 0.85
C ILE A 35 -0.23 -5.09 -0.66
N LEU A 36 0.87 -5.15 -1.41
CA LEU A 36 0.87 -5.15 -2.87
C LEU A 36 0.94 -6.58 -3.42
N PHE A 37 0.15 -6.82 -4.45
CA PHE A 37 0.09 -8.05 -5.23
C PHE A 37 0.50 -7.78 -6.67
N ARG A 38 0.61 -8.84 -7.48
CA ARG A 38 1.00 -8.76 -8.91
C ARG A 38 0.18 -7.73 -9.70
N ARG A 39 -1.13 -7.67 -9.45
CA ARG A 39 -2.06 -6.70 -10.08
C ARG A 39 -1.71 -5.22 -9.82
N ASN A 40 -0.91 -4.94 -8.80
CA ASN A 40 -0.50 -3.60 -8.41
C ASN A 40 0.86 -3.20 -9.05
N VAL A 41 1.68 -4.18 -9.45
CA VAL A 41 3.07 -3.98 -9.86
C VAL A 41 3.33 -4.58 -11.25
N PRO A 42 2.75 -4.00 -12.32
CA PRO A 42 2.97 -4.49 -13.69
C PRO A 42 4.39 -4.23 -14.21
N ASP A 43 5.10 -3.26 -13.62
CA ASP A 43 6.49 -2.92 -13.94
C ASP A 43 7.18 -2.24 -12.72
N ALA A 44 8.51 -2.08 -12.77
CA ALA A 44 9.31 -1.56 -11.65
C ALA A 44 9.04 -0.07 -11.38
N GLY A 45 8.80 0.72 -12.43
CA GLY A 45 8.48 2.13 -12.33
C GLY A 45 7.12 2.34 -11.65
N THR A 46 6.14 1.52 -12.04
CA THR A 46 4.81 1.49 -11.43
C THR A 46 4.90 1.08 -9.96
N ALA A 47 5.71 0.07 -9.62
CA ALA A 47 5.91 -0.33 -8.23
C ALA A 47 6.50 0.81 -7.38
N ALA A 48 7.57 1.46 -7.85
CA ALA A 48 8.21 2.58 -7.14
C ALA A 48 7.24 3.75 -6.95
N ARG A 49 6.50 4.12 -8.00
CA ARG A 49 5.48 5.19 -7.93
C ARG A 49 4.38 4.84 -6.95
N LEU A 50 3.86 3.62 -7.00
CA LEU A 50 2.76 3.19 -6.14
C LEU A 50 3.15 3.12 -4.66
N VAL A 51 4.38 2.69 -4.35
CA VAL A 51 4.91 2.73 -2.98
C VAL A 51 4.94 4.18 -2.45
N GLY A 52 5.36 5.13 -3.28
CA GLY A 52 5.32 6.56 -2.94
C GLY A 52 3.90 7.04 -2.67
N GLU A 53 2.97 6.75 -3.59
CA GLU A 53 1.56 7.15 -3.50
C GLU A 53 0.87 6.60 -2.23
N VAL A 54 1.16 5.35 -1.86
CA VAL A 54 0.66 4.75 -0.61
C VAL A 54 1.23 5.49 0.59
N LYS A 55 2.56 5.72 0.64
CA LYS A 55 3.21 6.38 1.77
C LYS A 55 2.69 7.81 1.98
N GLU A 56 2.57 8.58 0.91
CA GLU A 56 2.00 9.93 0.94
C GLU A 56 0.55 9.91 1.43
N THR A 57 -0.27 9.00 0.89
CA THR A 57 -1.68 8.87 1.30
C THR A 57 -1.82 8.59 2.79
N LEU A 58 -0.99 7.69 3.34
CA LEU A 58 -1.02 7.33 4.76
C LEU A 58 -0.50 8.47 5.64
N ALA A 59 0.59 9.13 5.24
CA ALA A 59 1.17 10.25 5.98
C ALA A 59 0.22 11.45 6.04
N GLU A 60 -0.47 11.77 4.95
CA GLU A 60 -1.49 12.83 4.92
C GLU A 60 -2.72 12.50 5.77
N ALA A 61 -3.13 11.23 5.78
CA ALA A 61 -4.30 10.78 6.53
C ALA A 61 -4.06 10.73 8.04
N ASP A 62 -2.83 10.41 8.45
CA ASP A 62 -2.47 10.18 9.85
C ASP A 62 -0.99 10.51 10.12
N PRO A 63 -0.64 11.81 10.27
CA PRO A 63 0.74 12.24 10.47
C PRO A 63 1.41 11.56 11.67
N GLY A 64 2.62 11.05 11.45
CA GLY A 64 3.40 10.33 12.46
C GLY A 64 3.03 8.84 12.63
N SER A 65 2.02 8.33 11.92
CA SER A 65 1.77 6.89 11.82
C SER A 65 2.77 6.25 10.84
N PRO A 66 3.29 5.03 11.13
CA PRO A 66 4.14 4.32 10.18
C PRO A 66 3.35 3.98 8.91
N ALA A 67 3.89 4.38 7.76
CA ALA A 67 3.31 4.10 6.44
C ALA A 67 3.95 2.84 5.84
N LEU A 68 3.48 1.68 6.29
CA LEU A 68 4.07 0.40 5.90
C LEU A 68 3.54 -0.05 4.54
N VAL A 69 4.44 -0.55 3.70
CA VAL A 69 4.08 -1.20 2.42
C VAL A 69 4.67 -2.59 2.43
N PHE A 70 3.81 -3.59 2.25
CA PHE A 70 4.15 -4.99 2.28
C PHE A 70 4.11 -5.57 0.86
N VAL A 71 4.92 -6.58 0.65
CA VAL A 71 4.88 -7.43 -0.53
C VAL A 71 5.23 -8.84 -0.10
N ASP A 72 4.65 -9.81 -0.78
CA ASP A 72 4.98 -11.21 -0.61
C ASP A 72 6.07 -11.58 -1.63
N GLN A 73 7.24 -12.00 -1.15
CA GLN A 73 8.45 -12.17 -1.95
C GLN A 73 9.20 -13.46 -1.61
N GLU A 74 8.47 -14.57 -1.56
CA GLU A 74 9.03 -15.90 -1.23
C GLU A 74 9.81 -16.55 -2.40
N GLY A 75 9.67 -16.03 -3.62
CA GLY A 75 10.28 -16.58 -4.84
C GLY A 75 9.32 -17.48 -5.66
N GLY A 76 9.73 -17.85 -6.87
CA GLY A 76 8.94 -18.70 -7.75
C GLY A 76 7.59 -18.06 -8.13
N ARG A 77 6.47 -18.77 -7.90
CA ARG A 77 5.10 -18.28 -8.20
C ARG A 77 4.62 -17.19 -7.23
N VAL A 78 5.34 -17.04 -6.12
CA VAL A 78 5.02 -16.13 -5.02
C VAL A 78 5.88 -14.86 -5.08
N GLU A 79 6.77 -14.76 -6.05
CA GLU A 79 7.56 -13.56 -6.33
C GLU A 79 6.73 -12.48 -7.02
N ARG A 80 6.81 -11.22 -6.56
CA ARG A 80 6.00 -10.09 -7.07
C ARG A 80 6.85 -9.07 -7.79
N LEU A 81 8.12 -8.93 -7.39
CA LEU A 81 9.08 -8.05 -8.02
C LEU A 81 10.20 -8.89 -8.65
N ARG A 82 10.44 -8.71 -9.95
CA ARG A 82 11.52 -9.35 -10.72
C ARG A 82 12.29 -8.30 -11.52
N ASP A 83 13.43 -8.66 -12.11
CA ASP A 83 14.17 -7.75 -13.00
C ASP A 83 13.26 -7.24 -14.13
N GLY A 84 13.07 -5.92 -14.20
CA GLY A 84 12.17 -5.24 -15.15
C GLY A 84 10.66 -5.36 -14.86
N VAL A 85 10.29 -6.15 -13.84
CA VAL A 85 8.96 -6.52 -13.33
C VAL A 85 7.96 -6.96 -14.38
N PRO A 86 7.71 -8.28 -14.42
CA PRO A 86 6.40 -8.84 -14.78
C PRO A 86 5.89 -9.93 -13.82
#